data_AF-A0A2D7J8I1-F1
#
_entry.id   AF-A0A2D7J8I1-F1
#
_cell.length_a   1.000
_cell.length_b   1.000
_cell.length_c   1.000
_cell.angle_alpha   90.00
_cell.angle_beta   90.00
_cell.angle_gamma   90.00
#
_symmetry.space_group_name_H-M   'P 1'
#
loop_
_entity.id
_entity.type
_entity.pdbx_description
1 polymer ?
#
loop_
_entity_poly.entity_id
_entity_poly.type
_entity_poly.pdbx_seq_one_letter_code
_entity_poly.pdbx_strand_id
1 'polypeptide(L)'
;WRFLDKLGISSARWFEGFGNFFSMRRPMDTGEKNQPFDPDKPTVLTFYVPFNKPGHPIAAQGAMGRAELFSKSYRDYETEIVEQMTTMFAAYGFDAQRDIAGIVLNRWGHAYISPQPGFHFGTDGNPAPKEIIRKGYGRIQFGHSELDGYMSHTNALTEGSRAAVAAMQLL
;
A
#
# COMPACT_ATOMS: atom_id res chain seq x y z
N TRP A 1 -9.90 1.06 -21.18
CA TRP A 1 -9.07 2.15 -20.62
C TRP A 1 -8.43 3.02 -21.71
N ARG A 2 -9.15 3.33 -22.80
CA ARG A 2 -8.65 4.14 -23.93
C ARG A 2 -8.15 5.53 -23.56
N PHE A 3 -8.73 6.15 -22.53
CA PHE A 3 -8.26 7.44 -22.03
C PHE A 3 -6.78 7.36 -21.61
N LEU A 4 -6.38 6.35 -20.81
CA LEU A 4 -4.97 6.17 -20.41
C LEU A 4 -4.05 5.89 -21.60
N ASP A 5 -4.52 5.08 -22.55
CA ASP A 5 -3.79 4.77 -23.78
C ASP A 5 -3.51 6.03 -24.59
N LYS A 6 -4.53 6.89 -24.76
CA LYS A 6 -4.41 8.19 -25.41
C LYS A 6 -3.42 9.14 -24.70
N LEU A 7 -3.36 9.10 -23.36
CA LEU A 7 -2.35 9.84 -22.60
C LEU A 7 -0.95 9.21 -22.70
N GLY A 8 -0.83 7.95 -23.09
CA GLY A 8 0.43 7.21 -23.09
C GLY A 8 0.96 6.86 -21.70
N ILE A 9 0.08 6.74 -20.69
CA ILE A 9 0.48 6.46 -19.30
C ILE A 9 -0.18 5.19 -18.75
N SER A 10 0.52 4.49 -17.87
CA SER A 10 -0.01 3.34 -17.11
C SER A 10 0.00 3.58 -15.59
N SER A 11 0.56 4.69 -15.14
CA SER A 11 0.52 5.15 -13.76
C SER A 11 0.72 6.66 -13.71
N ALA A 12 0.23 7.29 -12.65
CA ALA A 12 0.56 8.67 -12.35
C ALA A 12 0.55 8.91 -10.84
N ARG A 13 1.27 9.95 -10.44
CA ARG A 13 1.21 10.52 -9.10
C ARG A 13 0.39 11.80 -9.13
N TRP A 14 -0.34 12.03 -8.05
CA TRP A 14 -1.13 13.23 -7.86
C TRP A 14 -0.95 13.73 -6.42
N PHE A 15 -1.18 15.02 -6.19
CA PHE A 15 -0.77 15.68 -4.95
C PHE A 15 -1.93 16.30 -4.15
N GLU A 16 -3.15 16.30 -4.69
CA GLU A 16 -4.35 16.88 -4.08
C GLU A 16 -5.56 15.95 -4.24
N GLY A 17 -6.61 16.07 -3.43
CA GLY A 17 -7.78 15.18 -3.53
C GLY A 17 -7.59 13.83 -2.81
N PHE A 18 -8.24 12.77 -3.31
CA PHE A 18 -8.41 11.52 -2.56
C PHE A 18 -7.19 10.60 -2.55
N GLY A 19 -6.52 10.43 -3.69
CA GLY A 19 -5.42 9.49 -3.85
C GLY A 19 -4.14 10.12 -4.39
N ASN A 20 -3.01 9.61 -3.93
CA ASN A 20 -1.70 10.17 -4.25
C ASN A 20 -1.04 9.48 -5.44
N PHE A 21 -1.50 8.27 -5.76
CA PHE A 21 -0.94 7.46 -6.84
C PHE A 21 -1.96 6.46 -7.33
N PHE A 22 -2.00 6.26 -8.65
CA PHE A 22 -2.64 5.09 -9.23
C PHE A 22 -1.67 4.35 -10.15
N SER A 23 -1.88 3.05 -10.29
CA SER A 23 -1.23 2.24 -11.30
C SER A 23 -2.18 1.21 -11.88
N MET A 24 -2.13 1.09 -13.21
CA MET A 24 -2.61 -0.06 -13.93
C MET A 24 -1.58 -1.18 -13.83
N ARG A 25 -2.01 -2.36 -13.42
CA ARG A 25 -1.14 -3.55 -13.38
C ARG A 25 -1.26 -4.31 -14.69
N ARG A 26 -0.13 -4.63 -15.31
CA ARG A 26 -0.10 -5.58 -16.41
C ARG A 26 -0.58 -6.94 -15.87
N PRO A 27 -1.50 -7.63 -16.58
CA PRO A 27 -1.87 -8.97 -16.19
C PRO A 27 -0.65 -9.89 -16.10
N MET A 28 -0.68 -10.79 -15.11
CA MET A 28 0.36 -11.81 -14.97
C MET A 28 0.39 -12.70 -16.22
N ASP A 29 1.58 -12.93 -16.75
CA ASP A 29 1.78 -13.91 -17.82
C ASP A 29 1.85 -15.30 -17.19
N THR A 30 0.88 -16.15 -17.52
CA THR A 30 0.80 -17.54 -17.04
C THR A 30 1.17 -18.55 -18.13
N GLY A 31 1.60 -18.09 -19.31
CA GLY A 31 2.01 -18.90 -20.46
C GLY A 31 0.85 -19.51 -21.26
N GLU A 32 -0.14 -20.12 -20.61
CA GLU A 32 -1.22 -20.83 -21.30
C GLU A 32 -2.46 -19.97 -21.56
N LYS A 33 -2.79 -19.05 -20.64
CA LYS A 33 -3.93 -18.13 -20.75
C LYS A 33 -3.60 -16.78 -20.18
N ASN A 34 -3.32 -15.82 -21.06
CA ASN A 34 -3.03 -14.46 -20.66
C ASN A 34 -4.24 -13.55 -20.90
N GLN A 35 -4.49 -12.64 -19.95
CA GLN A 35 -5.42 -11.55 -20.20
C GLN A 35 -4.74 -10.55 -21.15
N PRO A 36 -5.41 -10.15 -22.25
CA PRO A 36 -4.85 -9.18 -23.19
C PRO A 36 -4.62 -7.82 -22.51
N PHE A 37 -3.46 -7.22 -22.75
CA PHE A 37 -3.16 -5.86 -22.34
C PHE A 37 -3.60 -4.88 -23.44
N ASP A 38 -4.92 -4.74 -23.57
CA ASP A 38 -5.60 -4.04 -24.65
C ASP A 38 -6.52 -2.93 -24.10
N PRO A 39 -6.43 -1.67 -24.58
CA PRO A 39 -7.29 -0.55 -24.17
C PRO A 39 -8.79 -0.81 -24.28
N ASP A 40 -9.21 -1.74 -25.13
CA ASP A 40 -10.59 -2.13 -25.36
C ASP A 40 -11.10 -3.20 -24.38
N LYS A 41 -10.22 -3.71 -23.52
CA LYS A 41 -10.53 -4.74 -22.52
C LYS A 41 -10.55 -4.15 -21.11
N PRO A 42 -11.34 -4.71 -20.18
CA PRO A 42 -11.33 -4.28 -18.78
C PRO A 42 -9.94 -4.43 -18.15
N THR A 43 -9.61 -3.53 -17.22
CA THR A 43 -8.37 -3.56 -16.46
C THR A 43 -8.64 -3.14 -15.02
N VAL A 44 -7.68 -3.39 -14.12
CA VAL A 44 -7.76 -2.94 -12.73
C VAL A 44 -6.80 -1.78 -12.51
N LEU A 45 -7.34 -0.67 -12.01
CA LEU A 45 -6.56 0.45 -11.49
C LEU A 45 -6.48 0.32 -9.98
N THR A 46 -5.26 0.34 -9.43
CA THR A 46 -5.05 0.37 -7.98
C THR A 46 -4.71 1.78 -7.55
N PHE A 47 -5.50 2.32 -6.63
CA PHE A 47 -5.24 3.60 -5.96
C PHE A 47 -4.60 3.34 -4.61
N TYR A 48 -3.54 4.10 -4.30
CA TYR A 48 -2.94 4.09 -2.97
C TYR A 48 -3.18 5.44 -2.30
N VAL A 49 -3.81 5.38 -1.13
CA VAL A 49 -4.20 6.54 -0.33
C VAL A 49 -3.49 6.49 1.02
N PRO A 50 -2.36 7.21 1.17
CA PRO A 50 -1.72 7.32 2.47
C PRO A 50 -2.40 8.40 3.31
N PHE A 51 -2.87 8.03 4.51
CA PHE A 51 -3.44 8.97 5.47
C PHE A 51 -2.34 9.68 6.28
N ASN A 52 -1.45 10.37 5.57
CA ASN A 52 -0.35 11.10 6.19
C ASN A 52 -0.86 12.41 6.81
N LYS A 53 -0.37 12.78 8.00
CA LYS A 53 -0.69 14.05 8.66
C LYS A 53 0.57 14.85 9.00
N PRO A 54 1.35 15.30 7.99
CA PRO A 54 2.55 16.11 8.22
C PRO A 54 2.23 17.34 9.06
N GLY A 55 3.17 17.77 9.90
CA GLY A 55 2.98 18.88 10.83
C GLY A 55 2.40 18.49 12.19
N HIS A 56 1.84 17.27 12.34
CA HIS A 56 1.43 16.73 13.64
C HIS A 56 2.51 15.85 14.28
N PRO A 57 2.50 15.69 15.62
CA PRO A 57 3.39 14.75 16.31
C PRO A 57 3.26 13.33 15.75
N ILE A 58 4.39 12.63 15.55
CA ILE A 58 4.42 11.34 14.84
C ILE A 58 3.47 10.32 15.49
N ALA A 59 3.43 10.26 16.82
CA ALA A 59 2.54 9.36 17.57
C ALA A 59 1.04 9.60 17.31
N ALA A 60 0.64 10.84 16.99
CA ALA A 60 -0.75 11.20 16.75
C ALA A 60 -1.19 10.90 15.30
N GLN A 61 -0.28 10.94 14.34
CA GLN A 61 -0.62 10.85 12.91
C GLN A 61 -1.36 9.55 12.57
N GLY A 62 -0.95 8.41 13.13
CA GLY A 62 -1.61 7.12 12.88
C GLY A 62 -3.05 7.08 13.40
N ALA A 63 -3.31 7.63 14.59
CA ALA A 63 -4.67 7.70 15.14
C ALA A 63 -5.56 8.63 14.31
N MET A 64 -5.05 9.78 13.89
CA MET A 64 -5.75 10.72 13.02
C MET A 64 -6.09 10.10 11.66
N GLY A 65 -5.13 9.41 11.03
CA GLY A 65 -5.34 8.75 9.75
C GLY A 65 -6.37 7.64 9.82
N ARG A 66 -6.37 6.84 10.90
CA ARG A 66 -7.42 5.84 11.15
C ARG A 66 -8.79 6.47 11.37
N ALA A 67 -8.86 7.56 12.14
CA ALA A 67 -10.11 8.26 12.37
C ALA A 67 -10.73 8.74 11.05
N GLU A 68 -9.94 9.33 10.16
CA GLU A 68 -10.38 9.73 8.83
C GLU A 68 -10.77 8.53 7.95
N LEU A 69 -9.98 7.45 7.96
CA LEU A 69 -10.27 6.23 7.20
C LEU A 69 -11.62 5.62 7.56
N PHE A 70 -11.98 5.65 8.85
CA PHE A 70 -13.19 5.01 9.35
C PHE A 70 -14.38 5.96 9.46
N SER A 71 -14.18 7.28 9.37
CA SER A 71 -15.28 8.24 9.39
C SER A 71 -16.06 8.33 8.08
N LYS A 72 -15.48 7.88 6.96
CA LYS A 72 -16.10 7.96 5.63
C LYS A 72 -16.89 6.69 5.28
N SER A 73 -18.08 6.88 4.75
CA SER A 73 -18.90 5.80 4.19
C SER A 73 -18.31 5.28 2.88
N TYR A 74 -18.82 4.16 2.37
CA TYR A 74 -18.45 3.70 1.02
C TYR A 74 -18.79 4.75 -0.03
N ARG A 75 -19.97 5.37 0.08
CA ARG A 75 -20.46 6.38 -0.85
C ARG A 75 -19.57 7.62 -0.91
N ASP A 76 -19.03 8.06 0.24
CA ASP A 76 -18.12 9.21 0.26
C ASP A 76 -16.85 8.91 -0.53
N TYR A 77 -16.27 7.74 -0.31
CA TYR A 77 -15.09 7.31 -1.08
C TYR A 77 -15.38 7.07 -2.55
N GLU A 78 -16.51 6.45 -2.89
CA GLU A 78 -16.94 6.28 -4.27
C GLU A 78 -17.05 7.63 -4.98
N THR A 79 -17.69 8.60 -4.34
CA THR A 79 -17.83 9.97 -4.87
C THR A 79 -16.46 10.60 -5.12
N GLU A 80 -15.59 10.60 -4.10
CA GLU A 80 -14.24 11.17 -4.18
C GLU A 80 -13.38 10.52 -5.28
N ILE A 81 -13.46 9.19 -5.45
CA ILE A 81 -12.73 8.45 -6.50
C ILE A 81 -13.24 8.84 -7.89
N VAL A 82 -14.55 8.87 -8.08
CA VAL A 82 -15.19 9.21 -9.36
C VAL A 82 -14.86 10.66 -9.74
N GLU A 83 -14.94 11.59 -8.79
CA GLU A 83 -14.58 13.00 -9.00
C GLU A 83 -13.12 13.13 -9.40
N GLN A 84 -12.19 12.52 -8.65
CA GLN A 84 -10.77 12.59 -8.98
C GLN A 84 -10.46 12.00 -10.35
N MET A 85 -11.03 10.84 -10.69
CA MET A 85 -10.89 10.21 -12.01
C MET A 85 -11.42 11.13 -13.13
N THR A 86 -12.57 11.76 -12.91
CA THR A 86 -13.17 12.69 -13.86
C THR A 86 -12.28 13.90 -14.07
N THR A 87 -11.81 14.53 -13.00
CA THR A 87 -10.88 15.67 -13.07
C THR A 87 -9.59 15.32 -13.81
N MET A 88 -9.05 14.12 -13.58
CA MET A 88 -7.79 13.71 -14.19
C MET A 88 -7.94 13.36 -15.69
N PHE A 89 -9.05 12.74 -16.09
CA PHE A 89 -9.11 12.03 -17.37
C PHE A 89 -10.26 12.42 -18.30
N ALA A 90 -11.24 13.22 -17.86
CA ALA A 90 -12.37 13.59 -18.72
C ALA A 90 -11.92 14.30 -20.01
N ALA A 91 -10.90 15.15 -19.93
CA ALA A 91 -10.30 15.82 -21.10
C ALA A 91 -9.72 14.86 -22.14
N TYR A 92 -9.44 13.61 -21.74
CA TYR A 92 -8.94 12.54 -22.62
C TYR A 92 -10.01 11.50 -22.94
N GLY A 93 -11.27 11.79 -22.63
CA GLY A 93 -12.43 10.99 -23.00
C GLY A 93 -12.86 9.97 -21.95
N PHE A 94 -12.34 10.02 -20.72
CA PHE A 94 -12.89 9.22 -19.62
C PHE A 94 -14.34 9.63 -19.33
N ASP A 95 -15.21 8.63 -19.17
CA ASP A 95 -16.59 8.79 -18.75
C ASP A 95 -16.86 7.82 -17.61
N ALA A 96 -17.21 8.34 -16.42
CA ALA A 96 -17.37 7.51 -15.23
C ALA A 96 -18.47 6.45 -15.37
N GLN A 97 -19.60 6.77 -16.02
CA GLN A 97 -20.71 5.82 -16.18
C GLN A 97 -20.35 4.68 -17.14
N ARG A 98 -19.58 4.99 -18.18
CA ARG A 98 -19.15 3.99 -19.19
C ARG A 98 -17.94 3.19 -18.74
N ASP A 99 -16.94 3.85 -18.14
CA ASP A 99 -15.61 3.29 -17.97
C ASP A 99 -15.38 2.65 -16.59
N ILE A 100 -16.21 2.96 -15.58
CA ILE A 100 -16.15 2.30 -14.26
C ILE A 100 -17.14 1.14 -14.22
N ALA A 101 -16.61 -0.09 -14.22
CA ALA A 101 -17.42 -1.30 -14.01
C ALA A 101 -17.73 -1.58 -12.53
N GLY A 102 -16.90 -1.08 -11.62
CA GLY A 102 -17.10 -1.23 -10.18
C GLY A 102 -15.91 -0.74 -9.36
N ILE A 103 -16.16 -0.46 -8.08
CA ILE A 103 -15.17 0.02 -7.12
C ILE A 103 -15.15 -0.92 -5.92
N VAL A 104 -13.97 -1.45 -5.60
CA VAL A 104 -13.73 -2.26 -4.40
C VAL A 104 -12.84 -1.48 -3.46
N LEU A 105 -13.30 -1.27 -2.22
CA LEU A 105 -12.54 -0.59 -1.18
C LEU A 105 -11.97 -1.59 -0.18
N ASN A 106 -10.65 -1.58 -0.02
CA ASN A 106 -9.97 -2.30 1.04
C ASN A 106 -9.44 -1.29 2.07
N ARG A 107 -9.94 -1.32 3.31
CA ARG A 107 -9.61 -0.36 4.36
C ARG A 107 -8.71 -1.00 5.40
N TRP A 108 -7.48 -0.50 5.52
CA TRP A 108 -6.48 -1.05 6.42
C TRP A 108 -6.03 0.00 7.43
N GLY A 109 -6.54 -0.06 8.66
CA GLY A 109 -6.13 0.87 9.73
C GLY A 109 -4.71 0.64 10.25
N HIS A 110 -4.16 -0.55 10.04
CA HIS A 110 -2.82 -0.98 10.50
C HIS A 110 -2.13 -1.84 9.43
N ALA A 111 -2.10 -1.37 8.17
CA ALA A 111 -1.49 -2.13 7.07
C ALA A 111 -0.01 -2.43 7.30
N TYR A 112 0.70 -1.46 7.88
CA TYR A 112 2.15 -1.36 7.93
C TYR A 112 2.57 -0.64 9.20
N ILE A 113 3.70 -1.05 9.79
CA ILE A 113 4.35 -0.20 10.79
C ILE A 113 4.82 1.10 10.14
N SER A 114 4.92 2.14 10.95
CA SER A 114 5.60 3.39 10.58
C SER A 114 6.93 3.41 11.34
N PRO A 115 8.06 3.04 10.69
CA PRO A 115 9.38 3.08 11.32
C PRO A 115 9.66 4.47 11.88
N GLN A 116 9.78 4.57 13.21
CA GLN A 116 10.09 5.82 13.89
C GLN A 116 11.58 6.18 13.69
N PRO A 117 11.99 7.44 13.90
CA PRO A 117 13.39 7.78 13.98
C PRO A 117 14.15 6.83 14.92
N GLY A 118 15.29 6.31 14.45
CA GLY A 118 16.04 5.28 15.17
C GLY A 118 15.65 3.84 14.87
N PHE A 119 14.55 3.56 14.16
CA PHE A 119 14.10 2.19 13.90
C PHE A 119 15.16 1.34 13.16
N HIS A 120 15.87 1.93 12.20
CA HIS A 120 16.84 1.20 11.37
C HIS A 120 18.25 1.16 11.97
N PHE A 121 18.66 2.20 12.70
CA PHE A 121 20.06 2.40 13.10
C PHE A 121 20.26 2.64 14.60
N GLY A 122 19.20 2.74 15.39
CA GLY A 122 19.25 3.19 16.78
C GLY A 122 19.45 4.70 16.91
N THR A 123 19.42 5.20 18.15
CA THR A 123 19.71 6.59 18.51
C THR A 123 20.45 6.62 19.85
N ASP A 124 21.27 7.64 20.05
CA ASP A 124 21.91 7.92 21.35
C ASP A 124 22.73 6.74 21.92
N GLY A 125 23.39 5.99 21.03
CA GLY A 125 24.17 4.80 21.38
C GLY A 125 23.33 3.54 21.68
N ASN A 126 22.00 3.63 21.65
CA ASN A 126 21.12 2.49 21.82
C ASN A 126 21.00 1.68 20.53
N PRO A 127 20.86 0.34 20.60
CA PRO A 127 20.61 -0.48 19.41
C PRO A 127 19.26 -0.14 18.78
N ALA A 128 19.16 -0.35 17.47
CA ALA A 128 17.90 -0.19 16.76
C ALA A 128 16.81 -1.11 17.34
N PRO A 129 15.56 -0.65 17.53
CA PRO A 129 14.46 -1.46 18.05
C PRO A 129 14.32 -2.82 17.35
N LYS A 130 14.51 -2.88 16.02
CA LYS A 130 14.49 -4.13 15.26
C LYS A 130 15.52 -5.15 15.74
N GLU A 131 16.72 -4.71 16.12
CA GLU A 131 17.81 -5.57 16.59
C GLU A 131 17.55 -6.11 18.00
N ILE A 132 16.80 -5.36 18.82
CA ILE A 132 16.38 -5.83 20.15
C ILE A 132 15.38 -6.97 19.99
N ILE A 133 14.34 -6.78 19.17
CA ILE A 133 13.29 -7.79 18.98
C ILE A 133 13.83 -9.03 18.26
N ARG A 134 14.77 -8.87 17.31
CA ARG A 134 15.40 -9.98 16.58
C ARG A 134 16.12 -11.00 17.46
N LYS A 135 16.54 -10.62 18.68
CA LYS A 135 17.16 -11.56 19.64
C LYS A 135 16.20 -12.63 20.16
N GLY A 136 14.89 -12.37 20.10
CA GLY A 136 13.88 -13.24 20.70
C GLY A 136 13.82 -13.13 22.22
N TYR A 137 13.03 -14.00 22.85
CA TYR A 137 12.86 -14.07 24.30
C TYR A 137 12.74 -15.53 24.77
N GLY A 138 13.76 -16.03 25.47
CA GLY A 138 13.82 -17.44 25.85
C GLY A 138 13.76 -18.35 24.62
N ARG A 139 12.71 -19.17 24.53
CA ARG A 139 12.44 -20.08 23.39
C ARG A 139 11.58 -19.44 22.29
N ILE A 140 11.27 -18.15 22.39
CA ILE A 140 10.40 -17.42 21.45
C ILE A 140 11.25 -16.66 20.44
N GLN A 141 10.97 -16.85 19.15
CA GLN A 141 11.58 -16.14 18.04
C GLN A 141 10.50 -15.39 17.25
N PHE A 142 10.79 -14.16 16.84
CA PHE A 142 9.89 -13.33 16.04
C PHE A 142 10.32 -13.36 14.57
N GLY A 143 9.38 -13.55 13.64
CA GLY A 143 9.69 -13.72 12.20
C GLY A 143 8.78 -12.94 11.25
N HIS A 144 8.18 -11.85 11.72
CA HIS A 144 7.26 -11.02 10.93
C HIS A 144 8.03 -9.95 10.12
N SER A 145 7.42 -9.46 9.04
CA SER A 145 8.08 -8.56 8.07
C SER A 145 8.44 -7.17 8.64
N GLU A 146 7.74 -6.74 9.68
CA GLU A 146 7.95 -5.45 10.35
C GLU A 146 9.33 -5.39 11.01
N LEU A 147 9.97 -6.53 11.30
CA LEU A 147 11.36 -6.57 11.79
C LEU A 147 12.36 -6.00 10.78
N ASP A 148 12.01 -5.93 9.50
CA ASP A 148 12.87 -5.30 8.52
C ASP A 148 12.68 -3.78 8.44
N GLY A 149 11.47 -3.30 8.75
CA GLY A 149 11.03 -1.92 8.51
C GLY A 149 10.40 -1.72 7.13
N TYR A 150 10.47 -2.74 6.27
CA TYR A 150 9.86 -2.78 4.95
C TYR A 150 8.99 -4.03 4.83
N MET A 151 7.68 -3.83 4.86
CA MET A 151 6.71 -4.93 4.92
C MET A 151 6.40 -5.38 3.51
N SER A 152 7.24 -6.28 3.00
CA SER A 152 7.07 -6.95 1.72
C SER A 152 6.86 -8.44 1.94
N HIS A 153 6.25 -9.10 0.96
CA HIS A 153 6.10 -10.56 0.97
C HIS A 153 7.46 -11.26 1.09
N THR A 154 8.46 -10.79 0.35
CA THR A 154 9.83 -11.31 0.40
C THR A 154 10.43 -11.18 1.79
N ASN A 155 10.28 -10.02 2.45
CA ASN A 155 10.81 -9.81 3.79
C ASN A 155 10.08 -10.66 4.83
N ALA A 156 8.77 -10.87 4.69
CA ALA A 156 8.02 -11.79 5.54
C ALA A 156 8.58 -13.22 5.45
N LEU A 157 8.86 -13.71 4.24
CA LEU A 157 9.44 -15.04 4.04
C LEU A 157 10.86 -15.14 4.62
N THR A 158 11.69 -14.12 4.37
CA THR A 158 13.08 -14.07 4.88
C THR A 158 13.11 -14.06 6.42
N GLU A 159 12.31 -13.19 7.06
CA GLU A 159 12.25 -13.12 8.53
C GLU A 159 11.62 -14.37 9.15
N GLY A 160 10.62 -14.96 8.48
CA GLY A 160 10.02 -16.22 8.90
C GLY A 160 11.02 -17.37 8.87
N SER A 161 11.77 -17.50 7.77
CA SER A 161 12.84 -18.50 7.62
C SER A 161 13.93 -18.33 8.68
N ARG A 162 14.42 -17.10 8.89
CA ARG A 162 15.40 -16.79 9.93
C ARG A 162 14.91 -17.21 11.32
N ALA A 163 13.68 -16.84 11.68
CA ALA A 163 13.11 -17.15 12.99
C ALA A 163 12.96 -18.66 13.21
N ALA A 164 12.57 -19.41 12.18
CA ALA A 164 12.49 -20.86 12.24
C ALA A 164 13.86 -21.52 12.49
N VAL A 165 14.90 -21.08 11.76
CA VAL A 165 16.28 -21.56 11.96
C VAL A 165 16.79 -21.24 13.37
N ALA A 166 16.55 -20.02 13.85
CA ALA A 166 16.93 -19.62 15.21
C ALA A 166 16.21 -20.45 16.28
N ALA A 167 14.92 -20.78 16.08
CA ALA A 167 14.17 -21.61 17.00
C ALA A 167 14.71 -23.05 17.05
N MET A 168 15.13 -23.61 15.92
CA MET A 168 15.70 -24.96 15.85
C MET A 168 17.02 -25.07 16.63
N GLN A 169 17.81 -24.00 16.73
CA GLN A 169 19.05 -23.99 17.52
C GLN A 169 18.81 -24.04 19.04
N LEU A 170 17.57 -23.84 19.48
CA LEU A 170 17.17 -23.86 20.89
C LEU A 170 16.57 -25.21 21.32
N LEU A 171 16.33 -26.12 20.37
CA LEU A 171 15.86 -27.48 20.63
C LEU A 171 17.02 -28.36 21.10
#